data_AF-A0A920WQ28-F1
#
_entry.id   AF-A0A920WQ28-F1
#
_cell.length_a   1.000
_cell.length_b   1.000
_cell.length_c   1.000
_cell.angle_alpha   90.00
_cell.angle_beta   90.00
_cell.angle_gamma   90.00
#
_symmetry.space_group_name_H-M   'P 1'
#
loop_
_entity.id
_entity.type
_entity.pdbx_description
1 polymer ?
#
loop_
_entity_poly.entity_id
_entity_poly.type
_entity_poly.pdbx_seq_one_letter_code
_entity_poly.pdbx_strand_id
1 'polypeptide(L)'
;MERVRPLVDEVADRRGAWRTGRSHYKHRVAQRSDLVLAETFFNSVTRRVFTTIGVDNDVELRWFGATSVPRGEGRAELFTTATRVRDTAAMVREILEAFDFGAPWADLEADSRQVAARIDSYLLEEWDSLEADGIDMLRPVFYRNKAAYLVGRLSQLNRITPIVFPILHEDDGLRVDTVLVTESQASRLFSFTRSYFFVEWPNPSELVGFLKSLLPRKSLAELYTAVGFPQHGKTSLYRSLYRHLEHSHDKFVRTRGTPGMVMAVFTLVSFNVVFKIIKDRFDPPKNTTREAVKRRYALVYNRDRVGRMVEAWEFENLSFDRDRFDPELLDDLLATAADSVWVEVTGWSSTTSTASGRCTP
;
A
#
# COMPACT_ATOMS: atom_id res chain seq x y z
N MET A 1 -4.78 -19.61 13.56
CA MET A 1 -6.19 -19.89 13.90
C MET A 1 -6.30 -21.04 14.88
N GLU A 2 -5.64 -22.16 14.59
CA GLU A 2 -5.60 -23.36 15.45
C GLU A 2 -5.25 -23.09 16.91
N ARG A 3 -4.34 -22.15 17.18
CA ARG A 3 -3.95 -21.80 18.56
C ARG A 3 -4.92 -20.87 19.30
N VAL A 4 -5.76 -20.13 18.58
CA VAL A 4 -6.60 -19.06 19.16
C VAL A 4 -8.04 -19.54 19.33
N ARG A 5 -8.56 -20.31 18.37
CA ARG A 5 -9.95 -20.75 18.39
C ARG A 5 -10.32 -21.55 19.65
N PRO A 6 -9.53 -22.55 20.08
CA PRO A 6 -9.85 -23.33 21.28
C PRO A 6 -9.96 -22.44 22.52
N LEU A 7 -9.02 -21.51 22.70
CA LEU A 7 -9.00 -20.59 23.85
C LEU A 7 -10.20 -19.65 23.90
N VAL A 8 -10.78 -19.30 22.76
CA VAL A 8 -11.97 -18.43 22.69
C VAL A 8 -13.24 -19.26 22.81
N ASP A 9 -13.31 -20.42 22.16
CA ASP A 9 -14.51 -21.26 22.13
C ASP A 9 -14.77 -21.95 23.48
N GLU A 10 -13.75 -22.13 24.33
CA GLU A 10 -13.87 -22.64 25.70
C GLU A 10 -14.52 -21.65 26.69
N VAL A 11 -14.65 -20.38 26.33
CA VAL A 11 -15.17 -19.33 27.22
C VAL A 11 -16.62 -18.98 26.84
N ALA A 12 -17.50 -18.92 27.86
CA ALA A 12 -18.91 -18.58 27.67
C ALA A 12 -19.12 -17.17 27.06
N ASP A 13 -18.44 -16.15 27.61
CA ASP A 13 -18.42 -14.80 27.02
C ASP A 13 -17.20 -14.61 26.11
N ARG A 14 -17.33 -15.13 24.88
CA ARG A 14 -16.31 -15.03 23.84
C ARG A 14 -15.91 -13.59 23.53
N ARG A 15 -16.89 -12.67 23.46
CA ARG A 15 -16.65 -11.27 23.08
C ARG A 15 -16.00 -10.50 24.23
N GLY A 16 -16.42 -10.73 25.47
CA GLY A 16 -15.79 -10.16 26.66
C GLY A 16 -14.34 -10.62 26.84
N ALA A 17 -14.08 -11.93 26.69
CA ALA A 17 -12.72 -12.46 26.70
C ALA A 17 -11.84 -11.82 25.63
N TRP A 18 -12.37 -11.65 24.41
CA TRP A 18 -11.66 -10.99 23.32
C TRP A 18 -11.40 -9.50 23.59
N ARG A 19 -12.36 -8.77 24.17
CA ARG A 19 -12.17 -7.37 24.58
C ARG A 19 -11.01 -7.22 25.56
N THR A 20 -10.92 -8.09 26.56
CA THR A 20 -9.82 -8.13 27.52
C THR A 20 -8.49 -8.44 26.83
N GLY A 21 -8.48 -9.47 25.96
CA GLY A 21 -7.31 -9.83 25.16
C GLY A 21 -6.83 -8.68 24.26
N ARG A 22 -7.75 -7.96 23.62
CA ARG A 22 -7.48 -6.75 22.83
C ARG A 22 -6.79 -5.67 23.66
N SER A 23 -7.28 -5.40 24.87
CA SER A 23 -6.67 -4.43 25.78
C SER A 23 -5.25 -4.82 26.16
N HIS A 24 -5.00 -6.09 26.52
CA HIS A 24 -3.64 -6.56 26.81
C HIS A 24 -2.72 -6.49 25.59
N TYR A 25 -3.23 -6.86 24.41
CA TYR A 25 -2.49 -6.78 23.16
C TYR A 25 -2.03 -5.35 22.88
N LYS A 26 -2.93 -4.35 22.99
CA LYS A 26 -2.60 -2.93 22.82
C LYS A 26 -1.42 -2.49 23.67
N HIS A 27 -1.42 -2.84 24.97
CA HIS A 27 -0.34 -2.47 25.89
C HIS A 27 0.98 -3.15 25.51
N ARG A 28 0.95 -4.41 25.09
CA ARG A 28 2.16 -5.16 24.69
C ARG A 28 2.79 -4.62 23.41
N VAL A 29 1.98 -4.13 22.46
CA VAL A 29 2.48 -3.66 21.17
C VAL A 29 2.85 -2.17 21.16
N ALA A 30 2.49 -1.42 22.20
CA ALA A 30 2.60 0.04 22.25
C ALA A 30 4.01 0.59 21.96
N GLN A 31 5.07 -0.16 22.31
CA GLN A 31 6.47 0.25 22.13
C GLN A 31 7.15 -0.44 20.94
N ARG A 32 6.40 -1.18 20.11
CA ARG A 32 6.96 -1.84 18.94
C ARG A 32 7.15 -0.84 17.79
N SER A 33 8.29 -0.93 17.10
CA SER A 33 8.55 -0.15 15.88
C SER A 33 7.54 -0.45 14.76
N ASP A 34 7.02 -1.67 14.71
CA ASP A 34 6.06 -2.16 13.71
C ASP A 34 4.61 -2.17 14.22
N LEU A 35 4.26 -1.31 15.19
CA LEU A 35 2.93 -1.24 15.82
C LEU A 35 1.77 -1.35 14.82
N VAL A 36 1.83 -0.62 13.71
CA VAL A 36 0.79 -0.60 12.67
C VAL A 36 0.55 -1.97 12.01
N LEU A 37 1.61 -2.76 11.86
CA LEU A 37 1.55 -4.13 11.36
C LEU A 37 0.98 -5.06 12.43
N ALA A 38 1.39 -4.90 13.68
CA ALA A 38 0.86 -5.66 14.80
C ALA A 38 -0.66 -5.45 14.96
N GLU A 39 -1.17 -4.23 14.77
CA GLU A 39 -2.62 -3.97 14.75
C GLU A 39 -3.33 -4.70 13.61
N THR A 40 -2.73 -4.67 12.42
CA THR A 40 -3.28 -5.32 11.22
C THR A 40 -3.35 -6.83 11.39
N PHE A 41 -2.31 -7.41 11.97
CA PHE A 41 -2.28 -8.83 12.31
C PHE A 41 -3.43 -9.18 13.27
N PHE A 42 -3.59 -8.42 14.36
CA PHE A 42 -4.67 -8.65 15.31
C PHE A 42 -6.05 -8.57 14.64
N ASN A 43 -6.33 -7.53 13.86
CA ASN A 43 -7.61 -7.38 13.15
C ASN A 43 -7.85 -8.52 12.15
N SER A 44 -6.80 -8.99 11.47
CA SER A 44 -6.89 -10.15 10.58
C SER A 44 -7.27 -11.43 11.33
N VAL A 45 -6.75 -11.62 12.55
CA VAL A 45 -7.16 -12.74 13.41
C VAL A 45 -8.60 -12.55 13.89
N THR A 46 -8.97 -11.37 14.38
CA THR A 46 -10.34 -11.04 14.84
C THR A 46 -11.38 -11.39 13.78
N ARG A 47 -11.18 -10.92 12.54
CA ARG A 47 -12.13 -11.16 11.43
C ARG A 47 -12.32 -12.65 11.13
N ARG A 48 -11.27 -13.45 11.27
CA ARG A 48 -11.34 -14.92 11.09
C ARG A 48 -11.99 -15.65 12.26
N VAL A 49 -11.94 -15.09 13.48
CA VAL A 49 -12.54 -15.68 14.68
C VAL A 49 -14.05 -15.40 14.75
N PHE A 50 -14.46 -14.17 14.46
CA PHE A 50 -15.84 -13.69 14.67
C PHE A 50 -16.68 -13.55 13.41
N THR A 51 -16.11 -13.75 12.21
CA THR A 51 -16.79 -13.51 10.93
C THR A 51 -17.48 -12.14 10.92
N THR A 52 -16.68 -11.09 10.98
CA THR A 52 -17.17 -9.71 11.09
C THR A 52 -17.71 -9.21 9.74
N ILE A 53 -18.93 -8.65 9.75
CA ILE A 53 -19.48 -7.85 8.65
C ILE A 53 -19.22 -6.38 8.97
N GLY A 54 -18.69 -5.63 7.99
CA GLY A 54 -18.33 -4.23 8.15
C GLY A 54 -17.20 -4.01 9.17
N VAL A 55 -17.41 -3.05 10.08
CA VAL A 55 -16.51 -2.75 11.21
C VAL A 55 -17.18 -3.19 12.50
N ASP A 56 -16.52 -4.09 13.24
CA ASP A 56 -16.97 -4.48 14.58
C ASP A 56 -16.12 -3.79 15.65
N ASN A 57 -16.65 -2.67 16.12
CA ASN A 57 -16.02 -1.79 17.10
C ASN A 57 -15.74 -2.45 18.45
N ASP A 58 -16.46 -3.53 18.78
CA ASP A 58 -16.34 -4.23 20.05
C ASP A 58 -15.07 -5.08 20.09
N VAL A 59 -14.71 -5.72 18.98
CA VAL A 59 -13.65 -6.74 18.91
C VAL A 59 -12.41 -6.31 18.11
N GLU A 60 -12.51 -5.34 17.20
CA GLU A 60 -11.37 -4.87 16.39
C GLU A 60 -10.57 -3.76 17.07
N LEU A 61 -9.28 -3.64 16.76
CA LEU A 61 -8.46 -2.48 17.13
C LEU A 61 -8.87 -1.28 16.28
N ARG A 62 -9.57 -0.33 16.91
CA ARG A 62 -9.77 1.01 16.36
C ARG A 62 -8.43 1.74 16.29
N TRP A 63 -8.05 2.13 15.08
CA TRP A 63 -7.28 3.36 14.87
C TRP A 63 -7.83 4.08 13.63
N PHE A 64 -8.78 5.00 13.87
CA PHE A 64 -9.24 5.97 12.88
C PHE A 64 -8.54 7.33 13.00
N GLY A 65 -7.68 7.49 14.03
CA GLY A 65 -6.81 8.66 14.17
C GLY A 65 -5.91 8.85 12.96
N ALA A 66 -5.32 10.04 12.82
CA ALA A 66 -4.33 10.28 11.78
C ALA A 66 -3.29 9.15 11.81
N THR A 67 -3.06 8.49 10.68
CA THR A 67 -1.86 7.68 10.53
C THR A 67 -0.73 8.70 10.49
N SER A 68 -0.21 9.08 11.66
CA SER A 68 0.96 9.94 11.76
C SER A 68 2.16 9.11 11.34
N VAL A 69 2.28 8.91 10.04
CA VAL A 69 3.54 8.52 9.46
C VAL A 69 4.45 9.74 9.62
N PRO A 70 5.64 9.63 10.24
CA PRO A 70 6.57 10.75 10.33
C PRO A 70 6.78 11.33 8.93
N ARG A 71 6.27 12.54 8.67
CA ARG A 71 6.42 13.17 7.36
C ARG A 71 7.77 13.89 7.36
N GLY A 72 8.76 13.31 6.70
CA GLY A 72 10.01 14.01 6.38
C GLY A 72 11.04 14.12 7.52
N GLU A 73 10.65 13.92 8.78
CA GLU A 73 11.57 13.76 9.91
C GLU A 73 11.94 12.28 10.07
N GLY A 74 12.63 11.73 9.06
CA GLY A 74 13.35 10.48 9.28
C GLY A 74 14.34 10.70 10.43
N ARG A 75 14.42 9.77 11.38
CA ARG A 75 15.53 9.78 12.33
C ARG A 75 16.83 9.69 11.53
N ALA A 76 17.91 10.32 12.00
CA ALA A 76 19.23 10.25 11.36
C ALA A 76 19.74 8.80 11.15
N GLU A 77 19.07 7.81 11.76
CA GLU A 77 19.33 6.39 11.57
C GLU A 77 18.81 5.83 10.23
N LEU A 78 17.81 6.45 9.57
CA LEU A 78 17.15 5.92 8.38
C LEU A 78 17.95 6.12 7.08
N PHE A 79 18.68 7.22 6.99
CA PHE A 79 19.45 7.61 5.81
C PHE A 79 20.86 8.06 6.19
N THR A 80 21.73 8.08 5.20
CA THR A 80 23.06 8.69 5.29
C THR A 80 23.10 9.89 4.35
N THR A 81 23.68 11.00 4.81
CA THR A 81 23.80 12.23 4.02
C THR A 81 25.19 12.30 3.41
N ALA A 82 25.28 12.31 2.08
CA ALA A 82 26.50 12.66 1.36
C ALA A 82 26.41 14.12 0.93
N THR A 83 27.45 14.91 1.22
CA THR A 83 27.51 16.34 0.88
C THR A 83 28.49 16.58 -0.26
N ARG A 84 28.27 17.66 -1.01
CA ARG A 84 29.13 17.99 -2.14
C ARG A 84 30.42 18.66 -1.66
N VAL A 85 31.46 17.87 -1.39
CA VAL A 85 32.76 18.39 -0.94
C VAL A 85 33.66 18.83 -2.09
N ARG A 86 33.66 18.09 -3.22
CA ARG A 86 34.49 18.38 -4.41
C ARG A 86 33.64 18.65 -5.64
N ASP A 87 33.02 17.60 -6.15
CA ASP A 87 32.12 17.65 -7.28
C ASP A 87 31.02 16.59 -7.08
N THR A 88 30.06 16.58 -8.01
CA THR A 88 28.92 15.67 -7.96
C THR A 88 29.38 14.20 -8.12
N ALA A 89 30.45 13.93 -8.88
CA ALA A 89 30.96 12.57 -9.09
C ALA A 89 31.58 11.98 -7.83
N ALA A 90 32.35 12.76 -7.07
CA ALA A 90 32.89 12.36 -5.78
C ALA A 90 31.79 12.05 -4.76
N MET A 91 30.73 12.87 -4.74
CA MET A 91 29.56 12.64 -3.87
C MET A 91 28.81 11.35 -4.24
N VAL A 92 28.60 11.09 -5.54
CA VAL A 92 28.00 9.84 -6.01
C VAL A 92 28.88 8.64 -5.64
N ARG A 93 30.19 8.75 -5.86
CA ARG A 93 31.14 7.69 -5.53
C ARG A 93 31.10 7.33 -4.04
N GLU A 94 31.09 8.32 -3.15
CA GLU A 94 30.96 8.11 -1.71
C GLU A 94 29.69 7.33 -1.37
N ILE A 95 28.55 7.67 -2.00
CA ILE A 95 27.29 6.95 -1.82
C ILE A 95 27.46 5.49 -2.26
N LEU A 96 28.00 5.25 -3.46
CA LEU A 96 28.13 3.90 -4.02
C LEU A 96 29.12 3.02 -3.21
N GLU A 97 30.20 3.61 -2.68
CA GLU A 97 31.17 2.92 -1.81
C GLU A 97 30.59 2.58 -0.43
N ALA A 98 29.60 3.33 0.05
CA ALA A 98 28.97 3.08 1.35
C ALA A 98 28.06 1.83 1.38
N PHE A 99 27.64 1.32 0.22
CA PHE A 99 26.82 0.10 0.12
C PHE A 99 27.66 -1.12 -0.23
N ASP A 100 27.76 -2.06 0.71
CA ASP A 100 28.41 -3.36 0.46
C ASP A 100 27.41 -4.38 -0.12
N PHE A 101 27.56 -4.64 -1.41
CA PHE A 101 26.79 -5.64 -2.14
C PHE A 101 27.45 -7.02 -2.18
N GLY A 102 28.67 -7.17 -1.63
CA GLY A 102 29.45 -8.40 -1.73
C GLY A 102 29.91 -8.76 -3.15
N ALA A 103 29.86 -7.82 -4.10
CA ALA A 103 30.31 -7.98 -5.47
C ALA A 103 31.08 -6.72 -5.94
N PRO A 104 32.11 -6.86 -6.79
CA PRO A 104 32.86 -5.72 -7.29
C PRO A 104 32.03 -4.91 -8.31
N TRP A 105 32.29 -3.60 -8.34
CA TRP A 105 31.83 -2.73 -9.43
C TRP A 105 32.62 -3.00 -10.70
N ALA A 106 31.95 -3.01 -11.85
CA ALA A 106 32.61 -3.17 -13.14
C ALA A 106 33.51 -1.94 -13.46
N ASP A 107 32.95 -0.73 -13.31
CA ASP A 107 33.70 0.53 -13.38
C ASP A 107 32.99 1.61 -12.53
N LEU A 108 33.30 1.61 -11.23
CA LEU A 108 32.72 2.54 -10.25
C LEU A 108 32.94 4.02 -10.62
N GLU A 109 34.11 4.33 -11.17
CA GLU A 109 34.50 5.69 -11.48
C GLU A 109 33.75 6.20 -12.73
N ALA A 110 33.62 5.37 -13.77
CA ALA A 110 32.81 5.71 -14.93
C ALA A 110 31.32 5.89 -14.57
N ASP A 111 30.76 4.99 -13.76
CA ASP A 111 29.36 5.08 -13.33
C ASP A 111 29.12 6.34 -12.50
N SER A 112 30.04 6.66 -11.58
CA SER A 112 29.95 7.88 -10.76
C SER A 112 29.93 9.15 -11.60
N ARG A 113 30.76 9.23 -12.66
CA ARG A 113 30.75 10.36 -13.61
C ARG A 113 29.47 10.44 -14.43
N GLN A 114 28.93 9.30 -14.90
CA GLN A 114 27.71 9.28 -15.70
C GLN A 114 26.49 9.70 -14.88
N VAL A 115 26.36 9.19 -13.66
CA VAL A 115 25.30 9.57 -12.72
C VAL A 115 25.42 11.04 -12.36
N ALA A 116 26.64 11.53 -12.06
CA ALA A 116 26.88 12.94 -11.77
C ALA A 116 26.50 13.86 -12.93
N ALA A 117 26.90 13.52 -14.16
CA ALA A 117 26.52 14.30 -15.35
C ALA A 117 24.99 14.39 -15.51
N ARG A 118 24.26 13.31 -15.18
CA ARG A 118 22.79 13.33 -15.25
C ARG A 118 22.15 14.13 -14.12
N ILE A 119 22.71 14.09 -12.91
CA ILE A 119 22.29 14.95 -11.79
C ILE A 119 22.53 16.41 -12.17
N ASP A 120 23.73 16.76 -12.63
CA ASP A 120 24.11 18.13 -13.00
C ASP A 120 23.23 18.67 -14.15
N SER A 121 22.91 17.86 -15.17
CA SER A 121 21.96 18.23 -16.22
C SER A 121 20.57 18.53 -15.66
N TYR A 122 20.06 17.70 -14.73
CA TYR A 122 18.78 17.96 -14.07
C TYR A 122 18.80 19.25 -13.24
N LEU A 123 19.87 19.46 -12.46
CA LEU A 123 20.03 20.66 -11.64
C LEU A 123 20.04 21.93 -12.51
N LEU A 124 20.75 21.91 -13.64
CA LEU A 124 20.75 23.02 -14.59
C LEU A 124 19.37 23.25 -15.22
N GLU A 125 18.73 22.19 -15.70
CA GLU A 125 17.45 22.27 -16.42
C GLU A 125 16.29 22.73 -15.51
N GLU A 126 16.20 22.21 -14.30
CA GLU A 126 15.06 22.42 -13.42
C GLU A 126 15.32 23.48 -12.35
N TRP A 127 16.57 23.60 -11.89
CA TRP A 127 16.94 24.45 -10.76
C TRP A 127 17.80 25.67 -11.13
N ASP A 128 18.22 25.79 -12.39
CA ASP A 128 19.08 26.87 -12.91
C ASP A 128 20.36 27.05 -12.06
N SER A 129 20.92 25.93 -11.61
CA SER A 129 22.08 25.89 -10.73
C SER A 129 22.79 24.54 -10.84
N LEU A 130 24.06 24.48 -10.45
CA LEU A 130 24.78 23.23 -10.24
C LEU A 130 24.97 22.90 -8.76
N GLU A 131 24.43 23.72 -7.86
CA GLU A 131 24.58 23.50 -6.43
C GLU A 131 23.61 22.44 -5.93
N ALA A 132 24.09 21.59 -5.03
CA ALA A 132 23.31 20.61 -4.29
C ALA A 132 23.87 20.60 -2.87
N ASP A 133 22.99 20.71 -1.87
CA ASP A 133 23.39 20.67 -0.46
C ASP A 133 23.85 19.27 -0.07
N GLY A 134 23.20 18.26 -0.64
CA GLY A 134 23.54 16.87 -0.45
C GLY A 134 22.48 15.90 -0.94
N ILE A 135 22.79 14.62 -0.79
CA ILE A 135 21.89 13.51 -1.04
C ILE A 135 21.72 12.72 0.25
N ASP A 136 20.48 12.65 0.72
CA ASP A 136 20.09 11.74 1.80
C ASP A 136 19.70 10.40 1.17
N MET A 137 20.55 9.40 1.28
CA MET A 137 20.32 8.06 0.75
C MET A 137 19.80 7.13 1.83
N LEU A 138 18.65 6.47 1.60
CA LEU A 138 18.13 5.47 2.54
C LEU A 138 19.14 4.34 2.72
N ARG A 139 19.37 3.94 3.97
CA ARG A 139 20.20 2.77 4.30
C ARG A 139 19.62 1.45 3.77
N PRO A 140 18.30 1.16 3.86
CA PRO A 140 17.78 -0.07 3.32
C PRO A 140 17.80 -0.06 1.79
N VAL A 141 18.29 -1.14 1.20
CA VAL A 141 18.28 -1.36 -0.25
C VAL A 141 16.95 -2.01 -0.66
N PHE A 142 16.36 -1.52 -1.75
CA PHE A 142 15.12 -2.06 -2.28
C PHE A 142 15.44 -3.05 -3.40
N TYR A 143 15.06 -4.32 -3.26
CA TYR A 143 15.30 -5.34 -4.28
C TYR A 143 14.03 -5.68 -5.05
N ARG A 144 14.13 -5.76 -6.38
CA ARG A 144 13.05 -6.28 -7.22
C ARG A 144 13.59 -6.87 -8.50
N ASN A 145 13.19 -8.11 -8.79
CA ASN A 145 13.64 -8.87 -9.95
C ASN A 145 15.18 -8.93 -10.00
N LYS A 146 15.80 -8.37 -11.04
CA LYS A 146 17.25 -8.39 -11.26
C LYS A 146 18.00 -7.14 -10.75
N ALA A 147 17.29 -6.22 -10.12
CA ALA A 147 17.85 -4.93 -9.74
C ALA A 147 17.75 -4.68 -8.24
N ALA A 148 18.80 -4.07 -7.70
CA ALA A 148 18.78 -3.38 -6.43
C ALA A 148 18.54 -1.88 -6.68
N TYR A 149 17.84 -1.20 -5.79
CA TYR A 149 17.51 0.21 -5.94
C TYR A 149 17.92 0.96 -4.68
N LEU A 150 18.88 1.87 -4.83
CA LEU A 150 19.23 2.85 -3.80
C LEU A 150 18.27 4.02 -3.94
N VAL A 151 17.53 4.35 -2.89
CA VAL A 151 16.46 5.37 -2.93
C VAL A 151 16.78 6.46 -1.93
N GLY A 152 16.73 7.72 -2.36
CA GLY A 152 17.04 8.86 -1.53
C GLY A 152 16.31 10.12 -1.95
N ARG A 153 16.78 11.25 -1.41
CA ARG A 153 16.36 12.59 -1.84
C ARG A 153 17.58 13.47 -2.09
N LEU A 154 17.49 14.25 -3.15
CA LEU A 154 18.43 15.30 -3.48
C LEU A 154 17.85 16.63 -3.00
N SER A 155 18.63 17.41 -2.27
CA SER A 155 18.20 18.70 -1.73
C SER A 155 19.11 19.85 -2.15
N GLN A 156 18.48 20.99 -2.42
CA GLN A 156 19.14 22.29 -2.58
C GLN A 156 18.23 23.37 -2.00
N LEU A 157 18.68 24.05 -0.94
CA LEU A 157 17.92 25.03 -0.17
C LEU A 157 16.56 24.49 0.27
N ASN A 158 15.47 24.99 -0.30
CA ASN A 158 14.10 24.56 -0.03
C ASN A 158 13.54 23.57 -1.07
N ARG A 159 14.36 23.15 -2.04
CA ARG A 159 13.98 22.23 -3.12
C ARG A 159 14.41 20.83 -2.75
N ILE A 160 13.50 19.87 -2.94
CA ILE A 160 13.72 18.46 -2.69
C ILE A 160 13.14 17.68 -3.87
N THR A 161 13.90 16.73 -4.41
CA THR A 161 13.42 15.77 -5.41
C THR A 161 13.84 14.35 -5.03
N PRO A 162 13.05 13.30 -5.32
CA PRO A 162 13.54 11.93 -5.19
C PRO A 162 14.75 11.69 -6.08
N ILE A 163 15.69 10.89 -5.59
CA ILE A 163 16.79 10.36 -6.38
C ILE A 163 16.85 8.83 -6.22
N VAL A 164 16.98 8.08 -7.32
CA VAL A 164 17.05 6.61 -7.28
C VAL A 164 18.15 6.10 -8.21
N PHE A 165 18.99 5.20 -7.71
CA PHE A 165 20.01 4.47 -8.47
C PHE A 165 19.62 2.99 -8.61
N PRO A 166 19.11 2.55 -9.77
CA PRO A 166 18.98 1.14 -10.08
C PRO A 166 20.37 0.54 -10.35
N ILE A 167 20.73 -0.45 -9.55
CA ILE A 167 21.98 -1.22 -9.65
C ILE A 167 21.66 -2.57 -10.28
N LEU A 168 22.37 -2.90 -11.35
CA LEU A 168 22.33 -4.19 -12.01
C LEU A 168 23.60 -4.98 -11.70
N HIS A 169 23.49 -6.29 -11.73
CA HIS A 169 24.61 -7.21 -11.63
C HIS A 169 24.72 -7.95 -12.96
N GLU A 170 25.74 -7.63 -13.73
CA GLU A 170 26.07 -8.27 -15.01
C GLU A 170 27.32 -9.14 -14.86
N ASP A 171 27.73 -9.82 -15.94
CA ASP A 171 28.83 -10.79 -15.91
C ASP A 171 30.19 -10.16 -15.51
N ASP A 172 30.35 -8.84 -15.71
CA ASP A 172 31.58 -8.10 -15.40
C ASP A 172 31.51 -7.27 -14.11
N GLY A 173 30.41 -7.34 -13.36
CA GLY A 173 30.26 -6.71 -12.05
C GLY A 173 29.00 -5.86 -11.89
N LEU A 174 28.97 -5.08 -10.81
CA LEU A 174 27.88 -4.14 -10.52
C LEU A 174 27.98 -2.89 -11.39
N ARG A 175 26.82 -2.41 -11.84
CA ARG A 175 26.68 -1.20 -12.66
C ARG A 175 25.47 -0.37 -12.25
N VAL A 176 25.57 0.95 -12.32
CA VAL A 176 24.42 1.84 -12.22
C VAL A 176 23.76 1.94 -13.60
N ASP A 177 22.54 1.42 -13.75
CA ASP A 177 21.82 1.40 -15.05
C ASP A 177 21.39 2.81 -15.48
N THR A 178 20.92 3.60 -14.52
CA THR A 178 20.45 4.97 -14.76
C THR A 178 20.30 5.73 -13.44
N VAL A 179 19.83 6.98 -13.52
CA VAL A 179 19.41 7.74 -12.34
C VAL A 179 18.04 8.38 -12.58
N LEU A 180 17.15 8.21 -11.60
CA LEU A 180 15.81 8.80 -11.61
C LEU A 180 15.80 9.99 -10.65
N VAL A 181 15.53 11.20 -11.15
CA VAL A 181 15.64 12.47 -10.38
C VAL A 181 14.33 13.27 -10.36
N THR A 182 13.22 12.66 -10.78
CA THR A 182 11.90 13.32 -10.81
C THR A 182 10.84 12.50 -10.07
N GLU A 183 9.85 13.20 -9.49
CA GLU A 183 8.67 12.55 -8.87
C GLU A 183 7.99 11.59 -9.86
N SER A 184 7.85 11.97 -11.12
CA SER A 184 7.20 11.15 -12.16
C SER A 184 7.96 9.87 -12.47
N GLN A 185 9.29 9.88 -12.47
CA GLN A 185 10.09 8.67 -12.64
C GLN A 185 10.00 7.77 -11.40
N ALA A 186 10.20 8.33 -10.21
CA ALA A 186 10.10 7.58 -8.96
C ALA A 186 8.69 6.99 -8.75
N SER A 187 7.63 7.76 -9.05
CA SER A 187 6.24 7.31 -8.94
C SER A 187 5.94 6.08 -9.81
N ARG A 188 6.52 6.00 -11.02
CA ARG A 188 6.41 4.82 -11.89
C ARG A 188 7.16 3.59 -11.34
N LEU A 189 8.23 3.82 -10.60
CA LEU A 189 9.00 2.76 -9.94
C LEU A 189 8.20 2.12 -8.79
N PHE A 190 7.49 2.94 -8.03
CA PHE A 190 6.59 2.53 -6.94
C PHE A 190 5.13 2.35 -7.40
N SER A 191 4.92 1.98 -8.66
CA SER A 191 3.58 1.75 -9.23
C SER A 191 2.95 0.45 -8.70
N PHE A 192 1.64 0.47 -8.45
CA PHE A 192 0.84 -0.72 -8.13
C PHE A 192 0.81 -1.75 -9.28
N THR A 193 1.26 -1.37 -10.48
CA THR A 193 1.39 -2.29 -11.62
C THR A 193 2.66 -3.13 -11.60
N ARG A 194 3.54 -2.93 -10.62
CA ARG A 194 4.80 -3.67 -10.47
C ARG A 194 4.75 -4.56 -9.23
N SER A 195 5.60 -5.59 -9.21
CA SER A 195 5.85 -6.39 -8.02
C SER A 195 6.37 -5.53 -6.87
N TYR A 196 6.13 -5.98 -5.64
CA TYR A 196 6.59 -5.31 -4.43
C TYR A 196 8.11 -5.34 -4.36
N PHE A 197 8.69 -4.40 -3.63
CA PHE A 197 10.08 -4.44 -3.25
C PHE A 197 10.27 -5.40 -2.07
N PHE A 198 11.38 -6.12 -2.09
CA PHE A 198 11.96 -6.71 -0.89
C PHE A 198 12.88 -5.68 -0.27
N VAL A 199 12.53 -5.23 0.93
CA VAL A 199 13.28 -4.22 1.67
C VAL A 199 13.28 -4.61 3.14
N GLU A 200 14.46 -4.67 3.73
CA GLU A 200 14.61 -5.00 5.14
C GLU A 200 14.75 -3.72 5.96
N TRP A 201 13.73 -3.41 6.76
CA TRP A 201 13.76 -2.27 7.67
C TRP A 201 12.87 -2.51 8.91
N PRO A 202 13.37 -2.30 10.14
CA PRO A 202 12.61 -2.60 11.37
C PRO A 202 11.35 -1.76 11.58
N ASN A 203 11.29 -0.55 11.00
CA ASN A 203 10.15 0.36 11.13
C ASN A 203 9.57 0.75 9.76
N PRO A 204 8.66 -0.04 9.19
CA PRO A 204 8.07 0.25 7.87
C PRO A 204 7.38 1.62 7.77
N SER A 205 6.90 2.16 8.90
CA SER A 205 6.25 3.48 8.92
C SER A 205 7.24 4.60 8.60
N GLU A 206 8.47 4.54 9.10
CA GLU A 206 9.51 5.53 8.78
C GLU A 206 9.84 5.51 7.29
N LEU A 207 10.00 4.32 6.71
CA LEU A 207 10.26 4.13 5.30
C LEU A 207 9.12 4.72 4.45
N VAL A 208 7.87 4.39 4.78
CA VAL A 208 6.69 4.94 4.10
C VAL A 208 6.59 6.45 4.29
N GLY A 209 7.00 7.00 5.44
CA GLY A 209 7.01 8.43 5.72
C GLY A 209 7.96 9.20 4.83
N PHE A 210 9.18 8.68 4.70
CA PHE A 210 10.18 9.20 3.79
C PHE A 210 9.68 9.15 2.34
N LEU A 211 9.20 7.99 1.88
CA LEU A 211 8.65 7.86 0.52
C LEU A 211 7.44 8.77 0.30
N LYS A 212 6.60 8.99 1.31
CA LYS A 212 5.43 9.89 1.22
C LYS A 212 5.83 11.35 1.09
N SER A 213 6.95 11.77 1.69
CA SER A 213 7.49 13.13 1.45
C SER A 213 7.98 13.33 0.01
N LEU A 214 8.41 12.26 -0.67
CA LEU A 214 8.89 12.32 -2.04
C LEU A 214 7.81 12.03 -3.09
N LEU A 215 6.77 11.27 -2.71
CA LEU A 215 5.68 10.83 -3.57
C LEU A 215 4.33 11.25 -2.95
N PRO A 216 4.05 12.56 -2.83
CA PRO A 216 2.92 13.08 -2.09
C PRO A 216 1.56 12.62 -2.66
N ARG A 217 1.50 12.31 -3.95
CA ARG A 217 0.27 11.83 -4.61
C ARG A 217 -0.04 10.35 -4.36
N LYS A 218 0.93 9.53 -3.97
CA LYS A 218 0.69 8.11 -3.67
C LYS A 218 0.02 7.94 -2.32
N SER A 219 -1.01 7.13 -2.25
CA SER A 219 -1.68 6.80 -1.00
C SER A 219 -0.75 6.01 -0.07
N LEU A 220 -1.03 6.05 1.24
CA LEU A 220 -0.30 5.21 2.20
C LEU A 220 -0.49 3.72 1.88
N ALA A 221 -1.67 3.33 1.41
CA ALA A 221 -1.97 1.97 0.99
C ALA A 221 -1.04 1.50 -0.14
N GLU A 222 -0.84 2.33 -1.17
CA GLU A 222 0.09 2.03 -2.26
C GLU A 222 1.54 1.94 -1.77
N LEU A 223 1.98 2.85 -0.90
CA LEU A 223 3.36 2.86 -0.41
C LEU A 223 3.67 1.64 0.46
N TYR A 224 2.81 1.30 1.44
CA TYR A 224 2.98 0.08 2.25
C TYR A 224 3.00 -1.17 1.40
N THR A 225 2.16 -1.21 0.37
CA THR A 225 2.13 -2.34 -0.55
C THR A 225 3.39 -2.42 -1.39
N ALA A 226 3.87 -1.29 -1.91
CA ALA A 226 5.09 -1.21 -2.70
C ALA A 226 6.32 -1.67 -1.91
N VAL A 227 6.37 -1.44 -0.59
CA VAL A 227 7.46 -1.89 0.29
C VAL A 227 7.25 -3.29 0.90
N GLY A 228 6.29 -4.07 0.39
CA GLY A 228 6.14 -5.49 0.74
C GLY A 228 5.14 -5.80 1.86
N PHE A 229 4.29 -4.85 2.25
CA PHE A 229 3.24 -5.06 3.27
C PHE A 229 1.82 -4.95 2.70
N PRO A 230 1.41 -5.82 1.74
CA PRO A 230 0.11 -5.71 1.06
C PRO A 230 -1.08 -5.85 2.01
N GLN A 231 -0.97 -6.65 3.07
CA GLN A 231 -2.04 -6.80 4.07
C GLN A 231 -2.27 -5.50 4.83
N HIS A 232 -1.19 -4.80 5.19
CA HIS A 232 -1.31 -3.48 5.82
C HIS A 232 -1.76 -2.43 4.81
N GLY A 233 -1.33 -2.52 3.55
CA GLY A 233 -1.85 -1.72 2.45
C GLY A 233 -3.37 -1.82 2.33
N LYS A 234 -3.92 -3.04 2.35
CA LYS A 234 -5.36 -3.30 2.37
C LYS A 234 -6.06 -2.67 3.58
N THR A 235 -5.51 -2.82 4.80
CA THR A 235 -6.04 -2.17 6.01
C THR A 235 -5.98 -0.65 5.92
N SER A 236 -4.90 -0.09 5.37
CA SER A 236 -4.76 1.35 5.16
C SER A 236 -5.76 1.88 4.14
N LEU A 237 -6.03 1.15 3.05
CA LEU A 237 -7.05 1.53 2.07
C LEU A 237 -8.42 1.52 2.73
N TYR A 238 -8.76 0.44 3.44
CA TYR A 238 -10.03 0.29 4.13
C TYR A 238 -10.28 1.44 5.11
N ARG A 239 -9.29 1.77 5.95
CA ARG A 239 -9.35 2.91 6.87
C ARG A 239 -9.54 4.24 6.13
N SER A 240 -8.85 4.42 5.00
CA SER A 240 -8.98 5.63 4.19
C SER A 240 -10.36 5.77 3.56
N LEU A 241 -10.96 4.66 3.10
CA LEU A 241 -12.30 4.64 2.52
C LEU A 241 -13.36 5.01 3.54
N TYR A 242 -13.37 4.39 4.72
CA TYR A 242 -14.35 4.72 5.76
C TYR A 242 -14.20 6.16 6.25
N ARG A 243 -12.98 6.65 6.46
CA ARG A 243 -12.74 8.06 6.79
C ARG A 243 -13.27 8.98 5.70
N HIS A 244 -13.05 8.64 4.43
CA HIS A 244 -13.58 9.42 3.30
C HIS A 244 -15.10 9.46 3.32
N LEU A 245 -15.77 8.33 3.56
CA LEU A 245 -17.22 8.26 3.66
C LEU A 245 -17.75 9.07 4.86
N GLU A 246 -17.09 9.05 6.02
CA GLU A 246 -17.48 9.85 7.20
C GLU A 246 -17.45 11.37 6.95
N HIS A 247 -16.57 11.84 6.05
CA HIS A 247 -16.33 13.26 5.81
C HIS A 247 -16.80 13.75 4.43
N SER A 248 -17.55 12.92 3.71
CA SER A 248 -18.12 13.26 2.39
C SER A 248 -19.54 12.75 2.27
N HIS A 249 -20.32 13.35 1.39
CA HIS A 249 -21.64 12.86 0.98
C HIS A 249 -21.60 12.18 -0.40
N ASP A 250 -20.40 11.83 -0.87
CA ASP A 250 -20.21 11.22 -2.18
C ASP A 250 -20.93 9.88 -2.27
N LYS A 251 -21.52 9.61 -3.43
CA LYS A 251 -22.20 8.36 -3.72
C LYS A 251 -21.35 7.45 -4.60
N PHE A 252 -21.44 6.16 -4.34
CA PHE A 252 -20.99 5.14 -5.26
C PHE A 252 -21.83 5.24 -6.54
N VAL A 253 -21.13 5.32 -7.68
CA VAL A 253 -21.72 5.46 -9.01
C VAL A 253 -21.08 4.44 -9.95
N ARG A 254 -21.79 4.06 -11.01
CA ARG A 254 -21.21 3.24 -12.08
C ARG A 254 -19.97 3.93 -12.66
N THR A 255 -18.94 3.14 -12.97
CA THR A 255 -17.79 3.70 -13.69
C THR A 255 -18.19 4.10 -15.11
N ARG A 256 -17.64 5.21 -15.62
CA ARG A 256 -17.79 5.58 -17.02
C ARG A 256 -17.18 4.51 -17.93
N GLY A 257 -17.87 4.17 -19.01
CA GLY A 257 -17.42 3.19 -20.01
C GLY A 257 -18.46 2.13 -20.31
N THR A 258 -18.08 1.12 -21.10
CA THR A 258 -18.95 0.00 -21.46
C THR A 258 -19.13 -0.94 -20.26
N PRO A 259 -20.37 -1.33 -19.91
CA PRO A 259 -20.63 -2.32 -18.88
C PRO A 259 -19.89 -3.65 -19.14
N GLY A 260 -19.27 -4.19 -18.10
CA GLY A 260 -18.55 -5.46 -18.18
C GLY A 260 -19.49 -6.66 -18.24
N MET A 261 -19.16 -7.66 -19.06
CA MET A 261 -19.94 -8.91 -19.17
C MET A 261 -19.81 -9.84 -17.95
N VAL A 262 -18.75 -9.66 -17.15
CA VAL A 262 -18.36 -10.57 -16.04
C VAL A 262 -18.34 -9.87 -14.69
N MET A 263 -18.03 -8.57 -14.68
CA MET A 263 -17.87 -7.78 -13.45
C MET A 263 -18.86 -6.61 -13.48
N ALA A 264 -19.54 -6.37 -12.36
CA ALA A 264 -20.13 -5.08 -12.06
C ALA A 264 -19.01 -4.17 -11.50
N VAL A 265 -18.84 -2.99 -12.09
CA VAL A 265 -17.75 -2.06 -11.76
C VAL A 265 -18.33 -0.70 -11.40
N PHE A 266 -17.95 -0.19 -10.24
CA PHE A 266 -18.40 1.08 -9.71
C PHE A 266 -17.28 1.80 -8.98
N THR A 267 -17.47 3.07 -8.67
CA THR A 267 -16.45 3.93 -8.08
C THR A 267 -17.08 4.97 -7.17
N LEU A 268 -16.25 5.60 -6.37
CA LEU A 268 -16.58 6.83 -5.67
C LEU A 268 -15.71 7.92 -6.32
N VAL A 269 -16.30 8.88 -7.04
CA VAL A 269 -15.56 9.75 -7.98
C VAL A 269 -14.39 10.50 -7.33
N SER A 270 -14.54 10.89 -6.08
CA SER A 270 -13.56 11.61 -5.26
C SER A 270 -12.51 10.70 -4.60
N PHE A 271 -12.63 9.39 -4.76
CA PHE A 271 -11.75 8.38 -4.18
C PHE A 271 -11.17 7.53 -5.31
N ASN A 272 -9.87 7.66 -5.56
CA ASN A 272 -9.17 7.12 -6.74
C ASN A 272 -9.04 5.57 -6.76
N VAL A 273 -10.15 4.84 -6.60
CA VAL A 273 -10.24 3.37 -6.58
C VAL A 273 -11.53 2.93 -7.26
N VAL A 274 -11.46 1.84 -8.02
CA VAL A 274 -12.64 1.16 -8.58
C VAL A 274 -12.95 -0.10 -7.78
N PHE A 275 -14.23 -0.33 -7.55
CA PHE A 275 -14.77 -1.53 -6.92
C PHE A 275 -15.27 -2.47 -8.00
N LYS A 276 -15.03 -3.77 -7.80
CA LYS A 276 -15.44 -4.79 -8.75
C LYS A 276 -16.10 -5.95 -8.01
N ILE A 277 -17.31 -6.30 -8.44
CA ILE A 277 -18.05 -7.46 -7.96
C ILE A 277 -18.22 -8.41 -9.14
N ILE A 278 -17.99 -9.71 -8.93
CA ILE A 278 -18.23 -10.72 -9.96
C ILE A 278 -19.75 -10.88 -10.06
N LYS A 279 -20.34 -10.81 -11.26
CA LYS A 279 -21.78 -11.04 -11.46
C LYS A 279 -22.16 -12.49 -11.11
N ASP A 280 -23.43 -12.75 -10.83
CA ASP A 280 -23.94 -14.10 -10.58
C ASP A 280 -24.10 -14.87 -11.91
N ARG A 281 -24.50 -14.15 -12.97
CA ARG A 281 -24.61 -14.65 -14.34
C ARG A 281 -23.80 -13.77 -15.29
N PHE A 282 -23.13 -14.41 -16.25
CA PHE A 282 -22.30 -13.70 -17.22
C PHE A 282 -23.00 -13.54 -18.56
N ASP A 283 -22.80 -12.38 -19.18
CA ASP A 283 -23.43 -12.06 -20.45
C ASP A 283 -22.77 -12.88 -21.60
N PRO A 284 -23.55 -13.42 -22.55
CA PRO A 284 -22.99 -14.07 -23.73
C PRO A 284 -22.03 -13.14 -24.49
N PRO A 285 -20.93 -13.66 -25.08
CA PRO A 285 -20.59 -15.08 -25.26
C PRO A 285 -19.72 -15.67 -24.13
N LYS A 286 -19.66 -15.05 -22.94
CA LYS A 286 -18.72 -15.46 -21.89
C LYS A 286 -19.11 -16.79 -21.25
N ASN A 287 -18.46 -17.87 -21.70
CA ASN A 287 -18.54 -19.18 -21.08
C ASN A 287 -17.39 -19.40 -20.08
N THR A 288 -17.55 -18.89 -18.86
CA THR A 288 -16.57 -19.05 -17.75
C THR A 288 -17.34 -19.14 -16.44
N THR A 289 -16.70 -19.63 -15.37
CA THR A 289 -17.31 -19.67 -14.03
C THR A 289 -16.73 -18.59 -13.11
N ARG A 290 -17.44 -18.31 -12.01
CA ARG A 290 -16.99 -17.40 -10.94
C ARG A 290 -15.66 -17.86 -10.35
N GLU A 291 -15.48 -19.16 -10.11
CA GLU A 291 -14.24 -19.74 -9.60
C GLU A 291 -13.10 -19.57 -10.58
N ALA A 292 -13.37 -19.71 -11.89
CA ALA A 292 -12.37 -19.46 -12.92
C ALA A 292 -11.93 -17.99 -12.95
N VAL A 293 -12.85 -17.04 -12.73
CA VAL A 293 -12.52 -15.61 -12.57
C VAL A 293 -11.66 -15.40 -11.31
N LYS A 294 -12.06 -15.93 -10.16
CA LYS A 294 -11.28 -15.85 -8.90
C LYS A 294 -9.87 -16.43 -9.06
N ARG A 295 -9.72 -17.59 -9.71
CA ARG A 295 -8.42 -18.20 -10.03
C ARG A 295 -7.54 -17.30 -10.89
N ARG A 296 -8.10 -16.56 -11.85
CA ARG A 296 -7.35 -15.59 -12.66
C ARG A 296 -6.84 -14.42 -11.81
N TYR A 297 -7.66 -13.87 -10.91
CA TYR A 297 -7.21 -12.83 -9.98
C TYR A 297 -6.09 -13.33 -9.06
N ALA A 298 -6.23 -14.55 -8.51
CA ALA A 298 -5.19 -15.18 -7.69
C ALA A 298 -3.89 -15.41 -8.48
N LEU A 299 -3.98 -15.79 -9.76
CA LEU A 299 -2.82 -15.95 -10.63
C LEU A 299 -2.07 -14.63 -10.84
N VAL A 300 -2.80 -13.53 -11.08
CA VAL A 300 -2.20 -12.19 -11.25
C VAL A 300 -1.56 -11.71 -9.95
N TYR A 301 -2.19 -11.98 -8.81
CA TYR A 301 -1.66 -11.61 -7.50
C TYR A 301 -0.31 -12.27 -7.21
N ASN A 302 -0.15 -13.55 -7.58
CA ASN A 302 1.04 -14.36 -7.31
C ASN A 302 2.12 -14.31 -8.39
N ARG A 303 1.96 -13.49 -9.45
CA ARG A 303 2.93 -13.40 -10.56
C ARG A 303 3.53 -12.01 -10.65
N ASP A 304 4.72 -11.93 -11.29
CA ASP A 304 5.28 -10.64 -11.65
C ASP A 304 4.33 -9.90 -12.58
N ARG A 305 3.94 -8.70 -12.17
CA ARG A 305 2.99 -7.86 -12.89
C ARG A 305 3.64 -7.09 -14.05
N VAL A 306 4.97 -7.01 -14.08
CA VAL A 306 5.79 -6.41 -15.15
C VAL A 306 5.35 -5.01 -15.61
N GLY A 307 4.63 -4.27 -14.76
CA GLY A 307 4.10 -2.94 -15.10
C GLY A 307 2.80 -2.95 -15.92
N ARG A 308 2.24 -4.11 -16.26
CA ARG A 308 1.10 -4.25 -17.18
C ARG A 308 -0.19 -4.77 -16.54
N MET A 309 -0.09 -5.34 -15.33
CA MET A 309 -1.24 -5.84 -14.59
C MET A 309 -1.47 -5.00 -13.34
N VAL A 310 -2.72 -4.63 -13.08
CA VAL A 310 -3.11 -3.84 -11.92
C VAL A 310 -3.27 -4.75 -10.72
N GLU A 311 -2.74 -4.32 -9.57
CA GLU A 311 -3.01 -4.99 -8.31
C GLU A 311 -4.49 -4.89 -7.92
N ALA A 312 -5.04 -5.99 -7.42
CA ALA A 312 -6.38 -6.05 -6.89
C ALA A 312 -6.35 -6.59 -5.47
N TRP A 313 -7.05 -5.91 -4.56
CA TRP A 313 -7.26 -6.38 -3.20
C TRP A 313 -8.65 -6.97 -3.08
N GLU A 314 -8.72 -8.23 -2.71
CA GLU A 314 -9.99 -8.90 -2.39
C GLU A 314 -10.50 -8.39 -1.04
N PHE A 315 -11.78 -8.05 -0.97
CA PHE A 315 -12.48 -7.71 0.27
C PHE A 315 -13.71 -8.60 0.41
N GLU A 316 -14.05 -8.92 1.65
CA GLU A 316 -15.21 -9.73 2.02
C GLU A 316 -16.02 -8.98 3.07
N ASN A 317 -17.34 -9.17 3.04
CA ASN A 317 -18.27 -8.67 4.05
C ASN A 317 -18.13 -7.15 4.31
N LEU A 318 -18.02 -6.37 3.24
CA LEU A 318 -18.07 -4.91 3.34
C LEU A 318 -19.50 -4.47 3.61
N SER A 319 -19.67 -3.43 4.42
CA SER A 319 -20.97 -2.82 4.73
C SER A 319 -20.88 -1.31 4.60
N PHE A 320 -21.88 -0.73 3.94
CA PHE A 320 -21.97 0.68 3.60
C PHE A 320 -23.43 1.13 3.73
N ASP A 321 -23.66 2.39 4.09
CA ASP A 321 -25.02 2.92 4.18
C ASP A 321 -25.70 2.96 2.81
N ARG A 322 -26.98 2.58 2.76
CA ARG A 322 -27.74 2.46 1.50
C ARG A 322 -27.79 3.78 0.72
N ASP A 323 -27.92 4.89 1.42
CA ASP A 323 -28.02 6.24 0.85
C ASP A 323 -26.70 6.71 0.18
N ARG A 324 -25.60 5.98 0.41
CA ARG A 324 -24.31 6.16 -0.26
C ARG A 324 -24.24 5.55 -1.64
N PHE A 325 -25.28 4.88 -2.12
CA PHE A 325 -25.34 4.38 -3.48
C PHE A 325 -26.24 5.26 -4.33
N ASP A 326 -25.82 5.49 -5.57
CA ASP A 326 -26.75 5.91 -6.61
C ASP A 326 -27.84 4.82 -6.78
N PRO A 327 -29.14 5.19 -6.83
CA PRO A 327 -30.23 4.20 -6.91
C PRO A 327 -30.10 3.25 -8.10
N GLU A 328 -29.73 3.76 -9.28
CA GLU A 328 -29.60 2.93 -10.49
C GLU A 328 -28.40 1.97 -10.42
N LEU A 329 -27.36 2.33 -9.66
CA LEU A 329 -26.27 1.42 -9.35
C LEU A 329 -26.74 0.34 -8.37
N LEU A 330 -27.43 0.70 -7.29
CA LEU A 330 -27.86 -0.25 -6.27
C LEU A 330 -28.80 -1.31 -6.87
N ASP A 331 -29.79 -0.89 -7.65
CA ASP A 331 -30.74 -1.80 -8.30
C ASP A 331 -30.02 -2.78 -9.24
N ASP A 332 -29.00 -2.32 -9.97
CA ASP A 332 -28.17 -3.15 -10.85
C ASP A 332 -27.33 -4.16 -10.08
N LEU A 333 -26.74 -3.76 -8.96
CA LEU A 333 -25.97 -4.65 -8.10
C LEU A 333 -26.87 -5.73 -7.49
N LEU A 334 -28.06 -5.36 -7.03
CA LEU A 334 -29.05 -6.31 -6.48
C LEU A 334 -29.62 -7.24 -7.56
N ALA A 335 -29.68 -6.81 -8.82
CA ALA A 335 -30.16 -7.65 -9.92
C ALA A 335 -29.08 -8.59 -10.48
N THR A 336 -27.82 -8.14 -10.53
CA THR A 336 -26.74 -8.84 -11.25
C THR A 336 -25.74 -9.55 -10.34
N ALA A 337 -25.72 -9.22 -9.05
CA ALA A 337 -24.79 -9.77 -8.05
C ALA A 337 -25.49 -10.03 -6.70
N ALA A 338 -26.75 -10.46 -6.73
CA ALA A 338 -27.58 -10.79 -5.57
C ALA A 338 -26.94 -11.84 -4.64
N ASP A 339 -26.15 -12.78 -5.16
CA ASP A 339 -25.45 -13.78 -4.34
C ASP A 339 -24.35 -13.14 -3.47
N SER A 340 -23.98 -11.88 -3.74
CA SER A 340 -22.89 -11.16 -3.05
C SER A 340 -23.32 -9.82 -2.46
N VAL A 341 -24.45 -9.27 -2.89
CA VAL A 341 -24.97 -7.97 -2.49
C VAL A 341 -26.41 -8.14 -2.03
N TRP A 342 -26.68 -7.73 -0.79
CA TRP A 342 -28.01 -7.68 -0.22
C TRP A 342 -28.16 -6.41 0.62
N VAL A 343 -29.40 -5.97 0.83
CA VAL A 343 -29.72 -4.86 1.73
C VAL A 343 -30.25 -5.46 3.03
N GLU A 344 -29.58 -5.18 4.14
CA GLU A 344 -30.13 -5.50 5.46
C GLU A 344 -31.30 -4.57 5.77
N VAL A 345 -32.47 -5.16 6.03
CA VAL A 345 -33.62 -4.42 6.56
C VAL A 345 -33.48 -4.39 8.07
N THR A 346 -32.84 -3.36 8.61
CA THR A 346 -32.88 -3.10 10.05
C THR A 346 -34.29 -2.65 10.42
N GLY A 347 -34.99 -3.49 11.17
CA GLY A 347 -36.29 -3.16 11.74
C GLY A 347 -36.21 -1.86 12.55
N TRP A 348 -37.25 -1.06 12.44
CA TRP A 348 -37.47 0.21 13.13
C TRP A 348 -37.13 0.15 14.63
N SER A 349 -36.06 0.83 15.05
CA SER A 349 -36.00 1.51 16.35
C SER A 349 -34.85 2.51 16.39
N SER A 350 -35.20 3.79 16.49
CA SER A 350 -34.31 4.82 17.00
C SER A 350 -33.75 4.41 18.37
N THR A 351 -32.47 4.72 18.57
CA THR A 351 -31.66 4.56 19.79
C THR A 351 -30.88 3.24 19.88
N THR A 352 -29.63 3.32 19.40
CA THR A 352 -28.43 2.67 19.92
C THR A 352 -28.64 1.35 20.68
N SER A 353 -28.66 0.23 19.97
CA SER A 353 -28.16 -1.03 20.51
C SER A 353 -27.69 -1.94 19.38
N THR A 354 -26.40 -2.31 19.45
CA THR A 354 -25.80 -3.34 18.61
C THR A 354 -26.25 -4.69 19.16
N ALA A 355 -26.92 -5.50 18.36
CA ALA A 355 -27.22 -6.89 18.71
C ALA A 355 -27.02 -7.79 17.50
N SER A 356 -26.14 -8.78 17.68
CA SER A 356 -25.69 -9.79 16.73
C SER A 356 -26.69 -10.93 16.56
N GLY A 357 -26.81 -11.49 15.35
CA GLY A 357 -27.48 -12.76 15.09
C GLY A 357 -26.84 -13.50 13.91
N ARG A 358 -26.50 -14.77 14.12
CA ARG A 358 -25.90 -15.68 13.12
C ARG A 358 -26.89 -16.03 12.01
N CYS A 359 -26.39 -16.30 10.81
CA CYS A 359 -26.73 -17.53 10.07
C CYS A 359 -25.67 -17.85 8.99
N THR A 360 -25.36 -19.13 8.87
CA THR A 360 -24.72 -19.86 7.74
C THR A 360 -25.82 -20.78 7.17
N PRO A 361 -25.71 -21.40 5.98
CA PRO A 361 -24.54 -21.59 5.11
C PRO A 361 -24.36 -20.50 4.05
#